data_AF-A0A9D1Z3P7-F1
#
_entry.id   AF-A0A9D1Z3P7-F1
#
_cell.length_a   1.000
_cell.length_b   1.000
_cell.length_c   1.000
_cell.angle_alpha   90.00
_cell.angle_beta   90.00
_cell.angle_gamma   90.00
#
_symmetry.space_group_name_H-M   'P 1'
#
loop_
_entity.id
_entity.type
_entity.pdbx_description
1 polymer ?
#
loop_
_entity_poly.entity_id
_entity_poly.type
_entity_poly.pdbx_seq_one_letter_code
_entity_poly.pdbx_strand_id
1 'polypeptide(L)'
;MDLLEGWGREAQEGFQYFLTQVPLPQYAPGEVPKGFIQIREEEVDAPTQKRIREMEFQIVKELILQDVTEKKFYQELWKRFCDTLLISDRYQRAYFLLRTWLDPRIPYYRLGLGLRMDDETFQACIQQVELPFKKMLFAMNAGYPQKTQKASILMEIADAIPDQKQRVVFWALTLGRLEKEIVDLRRQVKALKACRAPTDPDGA
;
A
#
# COMPACT_ATOMS: atom_id res chain seq x y z
N MET A 1 17.66 -33.47 8.85
CA MET A 1 18.24 -32.81 10.04
C MET A 1 18.22 -31.33 9.75
N ASP A 2 17.22 -30.65 10.31
CA ASP A 2 16.79 -29.31 9.94
C ASP A 2 17.80 -28.26 10.40
N LEU A 3 18.54 -27.70 9.45
CA LEU A 3 19.30 -26.45 9.61
C LEU A 3 18.41 -25.27 10.06
N LEU A 4 17.10 -25.43 10.05
CA LEU A 4 16.11 -24.43 10.48
C LEU A 4 15.83 -24.44 11.99
N GLU A 5 16.13 -25.51 12.74
CA GLU A 5 15.78 -25.58 14.17
C GLU A 5 16.79 -24.87 15.09
N GLY A 6 18.08 -24.87 14.73
CA GLY A 6 19.12 -24.18 15.52
C GLY A 6 19.19 -22.67 15.30
N TRP A 7 18.74 -22.19 14.14
CA TRP A 7 18.89 -20.80 13.67
C TRP A 7 17.60 -19.98 13.76
N GLY A 8 16.51 -20.58 14.25
CA GLY A 8 15.15 -20.02 14.10
C GLY A 8 14.99 -18.59 14.64
N ARG A 9 15.67 -18.23 15.74
CA ARG A 9 15.60 -16.88 16.33
C ARG A 9 16.47 -15.87 15.56
N GLU A 10 17.74 -16.20 15.32
CA GLU A 10 18.68 -15.31 14.62
C GLU A 10 18.24 -15.07 13.16
N ALA A 11 17.72 -16.10 12.49
CA ALA A 11 17.19 -15.99 11.14
C ALA A 11 15.91 -15.11 11.09
N GLN A 12 15.04 -15.22 12.11
CA GLN A 12 13.88 -14.36 12.25
C GLN A 12 14.27 -12.90 12.48
N GLU A 13 15.27 -12.65 13.33
CA GLU A 13 15.79 -11.31 13.59
C GLU A 13 16.44 -10.73 12.33
N GLY A 14 17.21 -11.52 11.58
CA GLY A 14 17.77 -11.14 10.29
C GLY A 14 16.70 -10.81 9.24
N PHE A 15 15.61 -11.58 9.19
CA PHE A 15 14.46 -11.32 8.31
C PHE A 15 13.78 -9.99 8.64
N GLN A 16 13.51 -9.73 9.93
CA GLN A 16 12.95 -8.46 10.36
C GLN A 16 13.90 -7.30 10.07
N TYR A 17 15.19 -7.47 10.33
CA TYR A 17 16.21 -6.46 10.03
C TYR A 17 16.22 -6.11 8.54
N PHE A 18 16.20 -7.13 7.67
CA PHE A 18 16.14 -6.95 6.23
C PHE A 18 14.92 -6.11 5.82
N LEU A 19 13.72 -6.46 6.29
CA LEU A 19 12.49 -5.76 5.93
C LEU A 19 12.36 -4.35 6.53
N THR A 20 13.10 -4.03 7.59
CA THR A 20 12.94 -2.76 8.31
C THR A 20 14.08 -1.78 8.07
N GLN A 21 15.30 -2.27 7.84
CA GLN A 21 16.51 -1.44 7.79
C GLN A 21 17.15 -1.38 6.41
N VAL A 22 16.87 -2.34 5.52
CA VAL A 22 17.46 -2.33 4.18
C VAL A 22 16.59 -1.44 3.29
N PRO A 23 17.08 -0.25 2.88
CA PRO A 23 16.28 0.68 2.12
C PRO A 23 16.01 0.11 0.73
N LEU A 24 14.77 0.26 0.26
CA LEU A 24 14.49 0.13 -1.15
C LEU A 24 15.26 1.22 -1.89
N PRO A 25 16.06 0.88 -2.91
CA PRO A 25 16.68 1.90 -3.73
C PRO A 25 15.58 2.72 -4.39
N GLN A 26 15.67 4.04 -4.27
CA GLN A 26 14.73 4.96 -4.92
C GLN A 26 15.06 5.01 -6.41
N TYR A 27 14.57 4.05 -7.18
CA TYR A 27 14.67 4.09 -8.64
C TYR A 27 13.65 5.05 -9.21
N ALA A 28 14.05 5.87 -10.18
CA ALA A 28 13.08 6.60 -10.99
C ALA A 28 12.18 5.59 -11.73
N PRO A 29 10.92 5.94 -12.06
CA PRO A 29 10.05 5.08 -12.85
C PRO A 29 10.73 4.63 -14.16
N GLY A 30 11.07 3.34 -14.26
CA GLY A 30 11.76 2.75 -15.41
C GLY A 30 13.26 2.45 -15.22
N GLU A 31 13.85 2.82 -14.09
CA GLU A 31 15.29 2.64 -13.82
C GLU A 31 15.63 1.43 -12.95
N VAL A 32 14.66 0.60 -12.53
CA VAL A 32 14.97 -0.61 -11.77
C VAL A 32 15.95 -1.44 -12.59
N PRO A 33 17.22 -1.58 -12.16
CA PRO A 33 18.20 -2.31 -12.93
C PRO A 33 17.69 -3.74 -13.01
N LYS A 34 17.57 -4.29 -14.21
CA LYS A 34 17.18 -5.70 -14.42
C LYS A 34 18.04 -6.69 -13.63
N GLY A 35 19.20 -6.25 -13.11
CA GLY A 35 20.12 -7.03 -12.28
C GLY A 35 20.11 -6.73 -10.78
N PHE A 36 19.34 -5.77 -10.24
CA PHE A 36 19.36 -5.50 -8.79
C PHE A 36 18.65 -6.59 -7.99
N ILE A 37 17.78 -7.33 -8.66
CA ILE A 37 17.12 -8.51 -8.14
C ILE A 37 17.33 -9.58 -9.19
N GLN A 38 18.48 -10.27 -9.18
CA GLN A 38 18.68 -11.49 -9.97
C GLN A 38 17.88 -12.68 -9.39
N ILE A 39 16.68 -12.42 -8.89
CA ILE A 39 15.70 -13.50 -8.77
C ILE A 39 15.29 -13.74 -10.20
N ARG A 40 15.64 -14.91 -10.72
CA ARG A 40 15.11 -15.37 -11.99
C ARG A 40 13.62 -15.58 -11.79
N GLU A 41 12.83 -14.51 -11.88
CA GLU A 41 11.38 -14.57 -11.74
C GLU A 41 10.80 -15.52 -12.79
N GLU A 42 11.47 -15.69 -13.93
CA GLU A 42 11.21 -16.70 -14.95
C GLU A 42 11.28 -18.16 -14.45
N GLU A 43 11.97 -18.43 -13.34
CA GLU A 43 12.02 -19.77 -12.71
C GLU A 43 10.77 -20.03 -11.84
N VAL A 44 9.96 -18.99 -11.57
CA VAL A 44 8.66 -19.13 -10.92
C VAL A 44 7.59 -18.93 -11.98
N ASP A 45 6.80 -19.97 -12.25
CA ASP A 45 5.74 -19.90 -13.24
C ASP A 45 4.70 -18.81 -12.90
N ALA A 46 4.10 -18.20 -13.92
CA ALA A 46 3.16 -17.08 -13.73
C ALA A 46 1.97 -17.40 -12.79
N PRO A 47 1.36 -18.61 -12.83
CA PRO A 47 0.39 -19.04 -11.82
C PRO A 47 0.94 -19.00 -10.39
N THR A 48 2.12 -19.56 -10.15
CA THR A 48 2.76 -19.56 -8.82
C THR A 48 3.09 -18.15 -8.36
N GLN A 49 3.61 -17.29 -9.23
CA GLN A 49 3.84 -15.89 -8.88
C GLN A 49 2.53 -15.19 -8.47
N LYS A 50 1.44 -15.39 -9.21
CA LYS A 50 0.13 -14.83 -8.89
C LYS A 50 -0.34 -15.31 -7.51
N ARG A 51 -0.26 -16.61 -7.25
CA ARG A 51 -0.60 -17.22 -5.96
C ARG A 51 0.20 -16.60 -4.82
N ILE A 52 1.52 -16.47 -4.97
CA ILE A 52 2.39 -15.90 -3.93
C ILE A 52 2.04 -14.43 -3.67
N ARG A 53 1.77 -13.63 -4.73
CA ARG A 53 1.34 -12.23 -4.58
C ARG A 53 0.02 -12.11 -3.82
N GLU A 54 -0.98 -12.92 -4.17
CA GLU A 54 -2.29 -12.90 -3.50
C GLU A 54 -2.18 -13.34 -2.04
N MET A 55 -1.36 -14.36 -1.78
CA MET A 55 -1.07 -14.86 -0.44
C MET A 55 -0.36 -13.82 0.42
N GLU A 56 0.75 -13.24 -0.05
CA GLU A 56 1.47 -12.17 0.65
C GLU A 56 0.54 -11.00 0.96
N PHE A 57 -0.21 -10.53 -0.05
CA PHE A 57 -1.16 -9.43 0.10
C PHE A 57 -2.17 -9.70 1.23
N GLN A 58 -2.74 -10.91 1.24
CA GLN A 58 -3.75 -11.32 2.21
C GLN A 58 -3.16 -11.49 3.61
N ILE A 59 -2.00 -12.12 3.76
CA ILE A 59 -1.31 -12.26 5.06
C ILE A 59 -1.06 -10.89 5.68
N VAL A 60 -0.43 -9.98 4.92
CA VAL A 60 -0.11 -8.64 5.42
C VAL A 60 -1.39 -7.88 5.79
N LYS A 61 -2.43 -7.96 4.93
CA LYS A 61 -3.73 -7.34 5.20
C LYS A 61 -4.37 -7.88 6.48
N GLU A 62 -4.40 -9.18 6.67
CA GLU A 62 -4.97 -9.83 7.85
C GLU A 62 -4.25 -9.40 9.12
N LEU A 63 -2.91 -9.44 9.12
CA LEU A 63 -2.12 -9.04 10.28
C LEU A 63 -2.33 -7.57 10.65
N ILE A 64 -2.44 -6.67 9.66
CA ILE A 64 -2.78 -5.26 9.90
C ILE A 64 -4.16 -5.13 10.53
N LEU A 65 -5.18 -5.81 9.97
CA LEU A 65 -6.57 -5.73 10.45
C LEU A 65 -6.78 -6.42 11.81
N GLN A 66 -5.86 -7.28 12.23
CA GLN A 66 -5.82 -7.85 13.58
C GLN A 66 -5.19 -6.90 14.61
N ASP A 67 -4.63 -5.76 14.18
CA ASP A 67 -3.95 -4.78 15.03
C ASP A 67 -2.91 -5.42 15.96
N VAL A 68 -2.12 -6.34 15.41
CA VAL A 68 -1.08 -7.05 16.17
C VAL A 68 0.09 -6.10 16.48
N THR A 69 0.85 -6.39 17.53
CA THR A 69 2.14 -5.70 17.78
C THR A 69 3.12 -5.94 16.63
N GLU A 70 4.05 -5.01 16.40
CA GLU A 70 5.10 -5.11 15.38
C GLU A 70 5.91 -6.40 15.54
N LYS A 71 6.27 -6.75 16.79
CA LYS A 71 6.93 -8.03 17.07
C LYS A 71 6.12 -9.19 16.50
N LYS A 72 4.87 -9.35 16.94
CA LYS A 72 3.94 -10.40 16.48
C LYS A 72 3.74 -10.40 14.97
N PHE A 73 3.63 -9.23 14.34
CA PHE A 73 3.53 -9.10 12.88
C PHE A 73 4.69 -9.82 12.17
N TYR A 74 5.93 -9.48 12.53
CA TYR A 74 7.11 -10.09 11.90
C TYR A 74 7.29 -11.56 12.29
N GLN A 75 6.87 -12.00 13.48
CA GLN A 75 6.90 -13.43 13.82
C GLN A 75 5.92 -14.24 12.96
N GLU A 76 4.70 -13.75 12.78
CA GLU A 76 3.70 -14.43 11.95
C GLU A 76 4.10 -14.42 10.47
N LEU A 77 4.63 -13.30 9.96
CA LEU A 77 5.13 -13.23 8.60
C LEU A 77 6.30 -14.19 8.36
N TRP A 78 7.22 -14.29 9.32
CA TRP A 78 8.31 -15.27 9.30
C TRP A 78 7.81 -16.72 9.27
N LYS A 79 6.81 -17.06 10.10
CA LYS A 79 6.20 -18.39 10.08
C LYS A 79 5.65 -18.75 8.69
N ARG A 80 4.98 -17.81 8.02
CA ARG A 80 4.46 -18.02 6.66
C ARG A 80 5.58 -18.14 5.63
N PHE A 81 6.67 -17.40 5.80
CA PHE A 81 7.86 -17.52 4.96
C PHE A 81 8.54 -18.90 5.09
N CYS A 82 8.54 -19.48 6.30
CA CYS A 82 9.12 -20.80 6.55
C CYS A 82 8.22 -21.98 6.16
N ASP A 83 6.94 -21.75 5.91
CA ASP A 83 5.96 -22.81 5.62
C ASP A 83 6.20 -23.43 4.24
N THR A 84 6.72 -24.66 4.24
CA THR A 84 7.06 -25.41 3.03
C THR A 84 5.86 -25.87 2.21
N LEU A 85 4.65 -25.88 2.80
CA LEU A 85 3.41 -26.14 2.06
C LEU A 85 2.98 -24.94 1.24
N LEU A 86 3.32 -23.73 1.70
CA LEU A 86 3.02 -22.48 1.01
C LEU A 86 4.13 -22.07 0.03
N ILE A 87 5.39 -22.29 0.42
CA ILE A 87 6.59 -21.86 -0.29
C ILE A 87 7.58 -23.02 -0.36
N SER A 88 7.53 -23.76 -1.46
CA SER A 88 8.16 -25.08 -1.55
C SER A 88 9.63 -25.06 -1.96
N ASP A 89 10.09 -24.02 -2.66
CA ASP A 89 11.47 -23.95 -3.17
C ASP A 89 12.13 -22.58 -2.96
N ARG A 90 13.44 -22.52 -3.26
CA ARG A 90 14.27 -21.33 -3.06
C ARG A 90 13.84 -20.13 -3.92
N TYR A 91 13.31 -20.36 -5.12
CA TYR A 91 12.89 -19.28 -6.02
C TYR A 91 11.57 -18.68 -5.54
N GLN A 92 10.64 -19.52 -5.08
CA GLN A 92 9.43 -19.04 -4.42
C GLN A 92 9.73 -18.27 -3.14
N ARG A 93 10.71 -18.70 -2.32
CA ARG A 93 11.16 -17.96 -1.13
C ARG A 93 11.74 -16.60 -1.51
N ALA A 94 12.62 -16.56 -2.50
CA ALA A 94 13.19 -15.31 -2.98
C ALA A 94 12.09 -14.38 -3.51
N TYR A 95 11.14 -14.92 -4.28
CA TYR A 95 10.02 -14.15 -4.82
C TYR A 95 9.13 -13.59 -3.70
N PHE A 96 8.74 -14.41 -2.71
CA PHE A 96 7.96 -13.94 -1.56
C PHE A 96 8.70 -12.82 -0.81
N LEU A 97 9.99 -13.02 -0.49
CA LEU A 97 10.80 -12.03 0.21
C LEU A 97 10.86 -10.71 -0.55
N LEU A 98 11.06 -10.77 -1.87
CA LEU A 98 11.03 -9.59 -2.72
C LEU A 98 9.68 -8.88 -2.68
N ARG A 99 8.58 -9.63 -2.80
CA ARG A 99 7.23 -9.07 -2.76
C ARG A 99 6.95 -8.37 -1.44
N THR A 100 7.30 -8.99 -0.32
CA THR A 100 7.16 -8.41 1.01
C THR A 100 8.03 -7.18 1.18
N TRP A 101 9.26 -7.19 0.67
CA TRP A 101 10.16 -6.03 0.77
C TRP A 101 9.69 -4.84 -0.07
N LEU A 102 9.08 -5.10 -1.22
CA LEU A 102 8.46 -4.09 -2.09
C LEU A 102 7.06 -3.64 -1.62
N ASP A 103 6.51 -4.25 -0.58
CA ASP A 103 5.18 -3.90 -0.10
C ASP A 103 5.20 -2.56 0.64
N PRO A 104 4.40 -1.55 0.24
CA PRO A 104 4.43 -0.22 0.85
C PRO A 104 3.91 -0.19 2.29
N ARG A 105 3.34 -1.29 2.79
CA ARG A 105 2.90 -1.46 4.18
C ARG A 105 4.04 -1.98 5.09
N ILE A 106 5.22 -2.21 4.52
CA ILE A 106 6.44 -2.61 5.20
C ILE A 106 7.45 -1.44 5.15
N PRO A 107 8.05 -1.00 6.28
CA PRO A 107 7.92 -1.56 7.63
C PRO A 107 6.52 -1.41 8.22
N TYR A 108 6.08 -2.42 8.97
CA TYR A 108 4.80 -2.39 9.63
C TYR A 108 4.89 -1.59 10.94
N TYR A 109 3.92 -0.71 11.14
CA TYR A 109 3.72 0.06 12.36
C TYR A 109 2.31 -0.17 12.87
N ARG A 110 2.14 -0.42 14.16
CA ARG A 110 0.82 -0.58 14.75
C ARG A 110 0.16 0.78 14.94
N LEU A 111 -0.82 1.09 14.10
CA LEU A 111 -1.53 2.38 14.11
C LEU A 111 -2.94 2.31 14.74
N GLY A 112 -3.40 1.12 15.14
CA GLY A 112 -4.80 0.90 15.51
C GLY A 112 -5.71 0.77 14.29
N LEU A 113 -6.98 0.41 14.54
CA LEU A 113 -7.99 0.23 13.48
C LEU A 113 -8.75 1.52 13.10
N GLY A 114 -8.46 2.62 13.79
CA GLY A 114 -9.14 3.90 13.60
C GLY A 114 -10.60 3.89 14.07
N LEU A 115 -11.31 4.97 13.77
CA LEU A 115 -12.72 5.14 14.11
C LEU A 115 -13.61 4.43 13.10
N ARG A 116 -14.47 3.52 13.57
CA ARG A 116 -15.61 3.01 12.81
C ARG A 116 -16.87 3.80 13.15
N MET A 117 -17.69 4.02 12.14
CA MET A 117 -18.93 4.78 12.22
C MET A 117 -20.00 4.05 11.41
N ASP A 118 -21.21 3.96 11.93
CA ASP A 118 -22.38 3.49 11.20
C ASP A 118 -22.83 4.52 10.15
N ASP A 119 -23.61 4.05 9.18
CA ASP A 119 -24.03 4.87 8.03
C ASP A 119 -24.88 6.07 8.45
N GLU A 120 -25.76 5.91 9.45
CA GLU A 120 -26.63 6.99 9.92
C GLU A 120 -25.81 8.13 10.55
N THR A 121 -24.90 7.78 11.46
CA THR A 121 -23.98 8.75 12.09
C THR A 121 -23.07 9.40 11.05
N PHE A 122 -22.62 8.65 10.05
CA PHE A 122 -21.79 9.17 8.97
C PHE A 122 -22.55 10.19 8.13
N GLN A 123 -23.78 9.89 7.72
CA GLN A 123 -24.62 10.83 6.96
C GLN A 123 -24.96 12.10 7.75
N ALA A 124 -25.24 11.97 9.05
CA ALA A 124 -25.47 13.13 9.90
C ALA A 124 -24.23 14.05 9.96
N CYS A 125 -23.04 13.46 10.09
CA CYS A 125 -21.79 14.22 10.10
C CYS A 125 -21.51 14.92 8.75
N ILE A 126 -21.83 14.28 7.61
CA ILE A 126 -21.65 14.88 6.28
C ILE A 126 -22.34 16.24 6.19
N GLN A 127 -23.59 16.33 6.67
CA GLN A 127 -24.36 17.58 6.63
C GLN A 127 -23.68 18.68 7.46
N GLN A 128 -23.06 18.31 8.58
CA GLN A 128 -22.38 19.27 9.47
C GLN A 128 -21.04 19.76 8.90
N VAL A 129 -20.40 19.00 8.02
CA VAL A 129 -19.09 19.35 7.44
C VAL A 129 -19.15 19.86 6.01
N GLU A 130 -20.35 20.09 5.46
CA GLU A 130 -20.53 20.50 4.06
C GLU A 130 -19.77 21.80 3.73
N LEU A 131 -19.88 22.82 4.58
CA LEU A 131 -19.21 24.11 4.36
C LEU A 131 -17.67 23.99 4.46
N PRO A 132 -17.08 23.39 5.51
CA PRO A 132 -15.65 23.07 5.53
C PRO A 132 -15.19 22.29 4.29
N PHE A 133 -15.97 21.31 3.84
CA PHE A 133 -15.64 20.51 2.66
C PHE A 133 -15.62 21.34 1.37
N LYS A 134 -16.58 22.26 1.18
CA LYS A 134 -16.56 23.23 0.07
C LYS A 134 -15.32 24.13 0.10
N LYS A 135 -14.93 24.62 1.28
CA LYS A 135 -13.69 25.40 1.46
C LYS A 135 -12.44 24.59 1.09
N MET A 136 -12.40 23.31 1.48
CA MET A 136 -11.33 22.39 1.09
C MET A 136 -11.24 22.26 -0.43
N LEU A 137 -12.36 22.03 -1.12
CA LEU A 137 -12.37 21.92 -2.59
C LEU A 137 -11.85 23.19 -3.26
N PHE A 138 -12.22 24.37 -2.75
CA PHE A 138 -11.66 25.63 -3.22
C PHE A 138 -10.14 25.68 -3.00
N ALA A 139 -9.66 25.43 -1.78
CA ALA A 139 -8.24 25.48 -1.44
C ALA A 139 -7.40 24.50 -2.26
N MET A 140 -7.93 23.31 -2.56
CA MET A 140 -7.25 22.32 -3.39
C MET A 140 -6.99 22.83 -4.83
N ASN A 141 -7.89 23.67 -5.35
CA ASN A 141 -7.90 24.17 -6.72
C ASN A 141 -7.41 25.62 -6.87
N ALA A 142 -7.12 26.32 -5.78
CA ALA A 142 -6.74 27.73 -5.77
C ALA A 142 -5.35 28.04 -6.39
N GLY A 143 -4.59 27.02 -6.83
CA GLY A 143 -3.32 27.22 -7.53
C GLY A 143 -2.16 27.70 -6.66
N TYR A 144 -2.15 27.39 -5.34
CA TYR A 144 -1.07 27.79 -4.44
C TYR A 144 0.31 27.32 -4.95
N PRO A 145 1.33 28.21 -4.95
CA PRO A 145 2.65 27.91 -5.51
C PRO A 145 3.42 26.89 -4.67
N GLN A 146 3.15 26.78 -3.36
CA GLN A 146 3.85 25.87 -2.45
C GLN A 146 2.90 24.82 -1.86
N LYS A 147 3.38 23.58 -1.79
CA LYS A 147 2.64 22.46 -1.16
C LYS A 147 2.38 22.72 0.34
N THR A 148 3.30 23.39 1.02
CA THR A 148 3.18 23.77 2.44
C THR A 148 2.05 24.76 2.67
N GLN A 149 1.87 25.77 1.80
CA GLN A 149 0.75 26.72 1.89
C GLN A 149 -0.60 26.02 1.73
N LYS A 150 -0.70 25.12 0.76
CA LYS A 150 -1.91 24.31 0.59
C LYS A 150 -2.18 23.47 1.84
N ALA A 151 -1.16 22.80 2.36
CA ALA A 151 -1.29 21.97 3.56
C ALA A 151 -1.72 22.77 4.79
N SER A 152 -1.13 23.95 5.04
CA SER A 152 -1.48 24.77 6.21
C SER A 152 -2.94 25.24 6.16
N ILE A 153 -3.43 25.65 4.99
CA ILE A 153 -4.84 26.05 4.81
C ILE A 153 -5.78 24.87 5.04
N LEU A 154 -5.43 23.67 4.57
CA LEU A 154 -6.23 22.47 4.84
C LEU A 154 -6.26 22.11 6.32
N MET A 155 -5.13 22.28 7.03
CA MET A 155 -5.07 22.10 8.48
C MET A 155 -5.97 23.09 9.20
N GLU A 156 -5.92 24.38 8.86
CA GLU A 156 -6.78 25.41 9.45
C GLU A 156 -8.28 25.12 9.25
N ILE A 157 -8.67 24.66 8.05
CA ILE A 157 -10.05 24.26 7.76
C ILE A 157 -10.48 23.08 8.65
N ALA A 158 -9.62 22.08 8.81
CA ALA A 158 -9.92 20.90 9.62
C ALA A 158 -9.95 21.21 11.12
N ASP A 159 -9.04 22.06 11.61
CA ASP A 159 -8.94 22.45 13.02
C ASP A 159 -10.11 23.30 13.47
N ALA A 160 -10.73 24.04 12.56
CA ALA A 160 -11.98 24.77 12.81
C ALA A 160 -13.20 23.85 13.04
N ILE A 161 -13.10 22.53 12.80
CA ILE A 161 -14.15 21.55 13.09
C ILE A 161 -13.94 21.00 14.51
N PRO A 162 -14.74 21.39 15.51
CA PRO A 162 -14.47 21.08 16.92
C PRO A 162 -14.70 19.61 17.26
N ASP A 163 -15.73 19.00 16.69
CA ASP A 163 -16.06 17.60 16.95
C ASP A 163 -15.12 16.66 16.17
N GLN A 164 -14.54 15.69 16.88
CA GLN A 164 -13.57 14.76 16.30
C GLN A 164 -14.23 13.85 15.26
N LYS A 165 -15.48 13.41 15.47
CA LYS A 165 -16.18 12.53 14.52
C LYS A 165 -16.43 13.28 13.20
N GLN A 166 -16.91 14.51 13.29
CA GLN A 166 -17.07 15.40 12.14
C GLN A 166 -15.74 15.63 11.42
N ARG A 167 -14.66 15.90 12.15
CA ARG A 167 -13.32 16.09 11.55
C ARG A 167 -12.83 14.83 10.84
N VAL A 168 -13.08 13.65 11.40
CA VAL A 168 -12.79 12.36 10.73
C VAL A 168 -13.62 12.22 9.45
N VAL A 169 -14.92 12.55 9.48
CA VAL A 169 -15.78 12.52 8.28
C VAL A 169 -15.31 13.50 7.21
N PHE A 170 -14.90 14.72 7.59
CA PHE A 170 -14.30 15.69 6.68
C PHE A 170 -13.07 15.11 5.95
N TRP A 171 -12.17 14.46 6.68
CA TRP A 171 -11.01 13.80 6.07
C TRP A 171 -11.39 12.59 5.23
N ALA A 172 -12.37 11.80 5.65
CA ALA A 172 -12.88 10.66 4.87
C ALA A 172 -13.44 11.11 3.51
N LEU A 173 -14.25 12.19 3.49
CA LEU A 173 -14.75 12.78 2.25
C LEU A 173 -13.61 13.30 1.35
N THR A 174 -12.60 13.93 1.96
CA THR A 174 -11.43 14.47 1.25
C THR A 174 -10.62 13.36 0.59
N LEU A 175 -10.33 12.28 1.34
CA LEU A 175 -9.63 11.10 0.83
C LEU A 175 -10.43 10.43 -0.29
N GLY A 176 -11.74 10.20 -0.09
CA GLY A 176 -12.60 9.59 -1.09
C GLY A 176 -12.66 10.40 -2.40
N ARG A 177 -12.57 11.75 -2.31
CA ARG A 177 -12.46 12.61 -3.49
C ARG A 177 -11.14 12.39 -4.24
N LEU A 178 -10.01 12.37 -3.54
CA LEU A 178 -8.69 12.15 -4.14
C LEU A 178 -8.58 10.76 -4.78
N GLU A 179 -9.08 9.73 -4.09
CA GLU A 179 -9.12 8.36 -4.62
C GLU A 179 -9.92 8.29 -5.92
N LYS A 180 -11.09 8.95 -5.98
CA LYS A 180 -11.90 9.04 -7.19
C LYS A 180 -11.14 9.71 -8.34
N GLU A 181 -10.46 10.82 -8.08
CA GLU A 181 -9.65 11.52 -9.09
C GLU A 181 -8.51 10.63 -9.61
N ILE A 182 -7.84 9.87 -8.75
CA ILE A 182 -6.81 8.91 -9.16
C ILE A 182 -7.40 7.82 -10.07
N VAL A 183 -8.58 7.28 -9.72
CA VAL A 183 -9.26 6.27 -10.54
C VAL A 183 -9.63 6.84 -11.91
N ASP A 184 -10.18 8.04 -11.96
CA ASP A 184 -10.59 8.70 -13.19
C ASP A 184 -9.38 9.00 -14.09
N LEU A 185 -8.27 9.49 -13.52
CA LEU A 185 -7.02 9.68 -14.24
C LEU A 185 -6.45 8.37 -14.80
N ARG A 186 -6.46 7.29 -14.01
CA ARG A 186 -6.02 5.96 -14.49
C ARG A 186 -6.86 5.47 -15.67
N ARG A 187 -8.18 5.69 -15.64
CA ARG A 187 -9.08 5.37 -16.76
C ARG A 187 -8.73 6.17 -18.01
N GLN A 188 -8.49 7.48 -17.87
CA GLN A 188 -8.09 8.34 -18.98
C GLN A 188 -6.75 7.91 -19.59
N VAL A 189 -5.73 7.64 -18.75
CA VAL A 189 -4.43 7.14 -19.21
C VAL A 189 -4.57 5.83 -19.97
N LYS A 190 -5.42 4.90 -19.50
CA LYS A 190 -5.69 3.64 -20.19
C LYS A 190 -6.35 3.87 -21.56
N ALA A 191 -7.34 4.76 -21.63
CA ALA A 191 -8.01 5.10 -22.88
C ALA A 191 -7.05 5.73 -23.91
N LEU A 192 -6.22 6.69 -23.47
CA LEU A 192 -5.21 7.32 -24.33
C LEU A 192 -4.16 6.33 -24.85
N LYS A 193 -3.74 5.36 -24.02
CA LYS A 193 -2.83 4.28 -24.46
C LYS A 193 -3.49 3.35 -25.48
N ALA A 194 -4.77 3.04 -25.31
CA ALA A 194 -5.52 2.23 -26.26
C ALA A 194 -5.71 2.95 -27.62
N CYS A 195 -5.96 4.26 -27.62
CA CYS A 195 -6.03 5.05 -28.86
C CYS A 195 -4.68 5.25 -29.56
N ARG A 196 -3.56 5.08 -28.85
CA ARG A 196 -2.19 5.21 -29.41
C ARG A 196 -1.59 3.90 -29.89
N ALA A 197 -2.21 2.75 -29.63
CA ALA A 197 -1.78 1.51 -30.25
C ALA A 197 -2.13 1.58 -31.74
N PRO A 198 -1.16 1.53 -32.67
CA PRO A 198 -1.51 1.42 -34.08
C PRO A 198 -2.32 0.13 -34.26
N THR A 199 -3.52 0.26 -34.78
CA THR A 199 -4.05 -0.77 -35.67
C THR A 199 -3.03 -0.86 -36.79
N ASP A 200 -2.32 -1.98 -36.92
CA ASP A 200 -1.80 -2.41 -38.21
C ASP A 200 -2.98 -2.99 -38.99
N PRO A 201 -3.60 -2.26 -39.95
CA PRO A 201 -4.06 -2.89 -41.16
C PRO A 201 -2.88 -2.85 -42.14
N ASP A 202 -2.33 -4.01 -42.47
CA ASP A 202 -1.72 -4.35 -43.76
C ASP A 202 -0.69 -5.47 -43.56
N GLY A 203 -1.20 -6.68 -43.36
CA GLY A 203 -0.52 -7.90 -43.76
C GLY A 203 -1.06 -8.34 -45.11
N ALA A 204 -0.51 -7.76 -46.17
CA ALA A 204 -0.60 -8.29 -47.53
C ALA A 204 0.29 -9.54 -47.69
#